data_AF-D2J6X9-F1
#
_entry.id   AF-D2J6X9-F1
#
_cell.length_a   1.000
_cell.length_b   1.000
_cell.length_c   1.000
_cell.angle_alpha   90.00
_cell.angle_beta   90.00
_cell.angle_gamma   90.00
#
_symmetry.space_group_name_H-M   'P 1'
#
loop_
_entity.id
_entity.type
_entity.pdbx_description
1 polymer ?
#
loop_
_entity_poly.entity_id
_entity_poly.type
_entity_poly.pdbx_seq_one_letter_code
_entity_poly.pdbx_strand_id
1 'polypeptide(L)'
;MSRKLMFEDASPNQRFYATEIKNNLLKDIDRLNDEDLKGIQMNYKAFGKKAIQQFIKDRDDVLFFLQFKNVKLETALVNIIMVMNREY
;
A
#
# COMPACT_ATOMS: atom_id res chain seq x y z
N MET A 1 16.17 -10.24 -14.13
CA MET A 1 15.18 -9.65 -13.19
C MET A 1 15.00 -10.62 -12.05
N SER A 2 15.20 -10.19 -10.81
CA SER A 2 14.88 -11.03 -9.63
C SER A 2 13.37 -11.28 -9.62
N ARG A 3 12.94 -12.55 -9.46
CA ARG A 3 11.53 -12.91 -9.36
C ARG A 3 10.99 -12.29 -8.07
N LYS A 4 10.05 -11.35 -8.17
CA LYS A 4 9.37 -10.81 -6.98
C LYS A 4 8.64 -11.98 -6.30
N LEU A 5 8.78 -12.09 -4.98
CA LEU A 5 8.10 -13.10 -4.20
C LEU A 5 6.58 -12.82 -4.22
N MET A 6 5.83 -13.64 -4.94
CA MET A 6 4.37 -13.56 -5.03
C MET A 6 3.72 -14.23 -3.81
N PHE A 7 2.44 -13.95 -3.54
CA PHE A 7 1.70 -14.63 -2.47
C PHE A 7 1.80 -16.16 -2.53
N GLU A 8 1.76 -16.74 -3.72
CA GLU A 8 1.84 -18.19 -3.93
C GLU A 8 3.19 -18.79 -3.51
N ASP A 9 4.27 -18.02 -3.65
CA ASP A 9 5.64 -18.45 -3.36
C ASP A 9 6.02 -18.26 -1.87
N ALA A 10 5.20 -17.55 -1.09
CA ALA A 10 5.51 -17.15 0.27
C ALA A 10 5.12 -18.19 1.32
N SER A 11 5.90 -18.25 2.42
CA SER A 11 5.55 -19.09 3.57
C SER A 11 4.18 -18.71 4.15
N PRO A 12 3.45 -19.64 4.79
CA PRO A 12 2.15 -19.35 5.40
C PRO A 12 2.18 -18.15 6.36
N ASN A 13 3.24 -18.03 7.16
CA ASN A 13 3.40 -16.91 8.10
C ASN A 13 3.58 -15.56 7.38
N GLN A 14 4.36 -15.54 6.30
CA GLN A 14 4.53 -14.32 5.50
C GLN A 14 3.22 -13.90 4.85
N ARG A 15 2.47 -14.84 4.28
CA ARG A 15 1.14 -14.58 3.70
C ARG A 15 0.16 -14.05 4.75
N PHE A 16 0.16 -14.65 5.93
CA PHE A 16 -0.69 -14.22 7.05
C PHE A 16 -0.41 -12.75 7.39
N TYR A 17 0.84 -12.40 7.71
CA TYR A 17 1.20 -11.02 8.06
C TYR A 17 0.98 -10.04 6.91
N ALA A 18 1.32 -10.41 5.67
CA ALA A 18 1.07 -9.56 4.51
C ALA A 18 -0.43 -9.26 4.34
N THR A 19 -1.29 -10.26 4.59
CA THR A 19 -2.75 -10.09 4.55
C THR A 19 -3.25 -9.19 5.68
N GLU A 20 -2.74 -9.37 6.90
CA GLU A 20 -3.10 -8.49 8.03
C GLU A 20 -2.69 -7.04 7.77
N ILE A 21 -1.46 -6.80 7.31
CA ILE A 21 -0.97 -5.46 6.98
C ILE A 21 -1.82 -4.83 5.87
N LYS A 22 -2.11 -5.58 4.81
CA LYS A 22 -2.99 -5.12 3.71
C LYS A 22 -4.36 -4.68 4.24
N ASN A 23 -4.99 -5.52 5.06
CA ASN A 23 -6.32 -5.24 5.60
C ASN A 23 -6.33 -4.04 6.54
N ASN A 24 -5.30 -3.88 7.38
CA ASN A 24 -5.17 -2.74 8.27
C ASN A 24 -4.96 -1.44 7.48
N LEU A 25 -4.05 -1.43 6.49
CA LEU A 25 -3.86 -0.28 5.61
C LEU A 25 -5.15 0.13 4.90
N LEU A 26 -5.92 -0.83 4.37
CA LEU A 26 -7.20 -0.52 3.71
C LEU A 26 -8.22 0.12 4.66
N LYS A 27 -8.29 -0.35 5.91
CA LYS A 27 -9.16 0.23 6.95
C LYS A 27 -8.71 1.61 7.38
N ASP A 28 -7.40 1.81 7.56
CA ASP A 28 -6.83 3.08 7.96
C ASP A 28 -7.04 4.14 6.87
N ILE A 29 -6.83 3.78 5.60
CA ILE A 29 -7.14 4.65 4.46
C ILE A 29 -8.63 4.98 4.43
N ASP A 30 -9.52 4.03 4.76
CA ASP A 30 -10.95 4.30 4.74
C ASP A 30 -11.37 5.37 5.77
N ARG A 31 -10.63 5.47 6.88
CA ARG A 31 -10.85 6.45 7.95
C ARG A 31 -10.26 7.83 7.67
N LEU A 32 -9.38 7.97 6.67
CA LEU A 32 -8.82 9.28 6.30
C LEU A 32 -9.89 10.17 5.68
N ASN A 33 -9.82 11.46 6.04
CA ASN A 33 -10.59 12.48 5.35
C ASN A 33 -9.84 12.98 4.10
N ASP A 34 -10.52 13.75 3.25
CA ASP A 34 -9.95 14.25 2.01
C ASP A 34 -8.82 15.28 2.23
N GLU A 35 -8.82 15.98 3.37
CA GLU A 35 -7.78 16.96 3.70
C GLU A 35 -6.47 16.30 4.11
N ASP A 36 -6.53 15.25 4.94
CA ASP A 36 -5.39 14.41 5.33
C ASP A 36 -4.74 13.82 4.08
N LEU A 37 -5.57 13.32 3.16
CA LEU A 37 -5.10 12.71 1.92
C LEU A 37 -4.43 13.74 1.00
N LYS A 38 -4.97 14.96 0.91
CA LYS A 38 -4.33 16.07 0.16
C LYS A 38 -3.00 16.47 0.77
N GLY A 39 -2.89 16.52 2.10
CA GLY A 39 -1.64 16.81 2.80
C GLY A 39 -0.53 15.82 2.44
N ILE A 40 -0.87 14.53 2.35
CA ILE A 40 0.06 13.47 1.94
C ILE A 40 0.45 13.60 0.45
N GLN A 41 -0.46 14.08 -0.40
CA GLN A 41 -0.28 14.14 -1.86
C GLN A 41 0.33 15.45 -2.39
N MET A 42 0.75 16.39 -1.53
CA MET A 42 1.17 17.75 -1.94
C MET A 42 2.12 17.83 -3.14
N ASN A 43 3.03 16.86 -3.30
CA ASN A 43 4.04 16.85 -4.37
C ASN A 43 3.78 15.80 -5.47
N TYR A 44 2.59 15.21 -5.49
CA TYR A 44 2.26 14.05 -6.31
C TYR A 44 0.93 14.26 -7.03
N LYS A 45 0.68 13.46 -8.07
CA LYS A 45 -0.64 13.43 -8.71
C LYS A 45 -1.72 13.13 -7.67
N ALA A 46 -2.81 13.89 -7.74
CA ALA A 46 -3.94 13.72 -6.84
C ALA A 46 -4.68 12.41 -7.16
N PHE A 47 -4.46 11.37 -6.36
CA PHE A 47 -5.16 10.10 -6.48
C PHE A 47 -6.29 10.04 -5.45
N GLY A 48 -7.51 9.75 -5.92
CA GLY A 48 -8.63 9.54 -5.01
C GLY A 48 -8.42 8.33 -4.10
N LYS A 49 -8.99 8.36 -2.90
CA LYS A 49 -8.96 7.27 -1.90
C LYS A 49 -9.24 5.89 -2.52
N LYS A 50 -10.27 5.80 -3.37
CA LYS A 50 -10.65 4.58 -4.08
C LYS A 50 -9.54 4.06 -5.01
N ALA A 51 -8.83 4.93 -5.70
CA ALA A 51 -7.74 4.55 -6.60
C ALA A 51 -6.56 3.96 -5.81
N ILE A 52 -6.22 4.56 -4.67
CA ILE A 52 -5.17 4.06 -3.78
C ILE A 52 -5.57 2.69 -3.19
N GLN A 53 -6.81 2.57 -2.70
CA GLN A 53 -7.31 1.30 -2.18
C GLN A 53 -7.30 0.20 -3.26
N GLN A 54 -7.69 0.52 -4.49
CA GLN A 54 -7.66 -0.45 -5.58
C GLN A 54 -6.22 -0.86 -5.92
N PHE A 55 -5.29 0.09 -6.01
CA PHE A 55 -3.88 -0.20 -6.23
C PHE A 55 -3.29 -1.14 -5.18
N ILE A 56 -3.64 -0.95 -3.89
CA ILE A 56 -3.22 -1.84 -2.80
C ILE A 56 -3.83 -3.24 -2.95
N LYS A 57 -5.07 -3.37 -3.45
CA LYS A 57 -5.72 -4.66 -3.65
C LYS A 57 -5.13 -5.44 -4.83
N ASP A 58 -4.74 -4.74 -5.88
CA ASP A 58 -4.19 -5.32 -7.11
C ASP A 58 -2.70 -5.68 -6.97
N ARG A 59 -2.06 -5.27 -5.87
CA ARG A 59 -0.70 -5.67 -5.53
C ARG A 59 -0.72 -7.02 -4.81
N ASP A 60 -0.14 -8.03 -5.44
CA ASP A 60 -0.01 -9.39 -4.91
C ASP A 60 1.45 -9.78 -4.55
N ASP A 61 2.36 -8.82 -4.41
CA ASP A 61 3.71 -9.08 -3.93
C ASP A 61 3.79 -9.07 -2.39
N VAL A 62 4.16 -10.20 -1.79
CA VAL A 62 4.20 -10.35 -0.32
C VAL A 62 5.20 -9.41 0.32
N LEU A 63 6.37 -9.24 -0.32
CA LEU A 63 7.41 -8.33 0.17
C LEU A 63 6.94 -6.88 0.23
N PHE A 64 6.04 -6.49 -0.69
CA PHE A 64 5.50 -5.13 -0.71
C PHE A 64 4.69 -4.84 0.56
N PHE A 65 3.88 -5.77 1.05
CA PHE A 65 3.14 -5.53 2.29
C PHE A 65 4.02 -5.64 3.52
N LEU A 66 4.94 -6.61 3.55
CA LEU A 66 5.81 -6.82 4.71
C LEU A 66 6.72 -5.63 5.01
N GLN A 67 7.14 -4.87 3.99
CA GLN A 67 7.95 -3.65 4.19
C GLN A 67 7.22 -2.60 5.05
N PHE A 68 5.89 -2.67 5.15
CA PHE A 68 5.07 -1.70 5.90
C PHE A 68 4.69 -2.16 7.30
N LYS A 69 5.13 -3.35 7.75
CA LYS A 69 4.70 -3.96 9.03
C LYS A 69 4.77 -3.02 10.25
N ASN A 70 5.78 -2.15 10.30
CA ASN A 70 6.03 -1.23 11.42
C ASN A 70 6.20 0.23 10.94
N VAL A 71 5.63 0.57 9.78
CA VAL A 71 5.77 1.91 9.18
C VAL A 71 4.51 2.71 9.48
N LYS A 72 4.66 4.02 9.75
CA LYS A 72 3.52 4.92 9.93
C LYS A 72 2.66 4.96 8.66
N LEU A 73 1.34 5.08 8.84
CA LEU A 73 0.37 5.13 7.73
C LEU A 73 0.75 6.19 6.69
N GLU A 74 1.11 7.40 7.12
CA GLU A 74 1.47 8.51 6.21
C GLU A 74 2.66 8.12 5.32
N THR A 75 3.69 7.51 5.92
CA THR A 75 4.88 7.05 5.19
C THR A 75 4.54 5.91 4.24
N ALA A 76 3.69 4.96 4.65
CA ALA A 76 3.21 3.91 3.76
C ALA A 76 2.46 4.52 2.57
N LEU A 77 1.57 5.49 2.82
CA LEU A 77 0.78 6.15 1.78
C LEU A 77 1.64 6.96 0.82
N VAL A 78 2.60 7.75 1.31
CA VAL A 78 3.54 8.47 0.44
C VAL A 78 4.25 7.49 -0.49
N ASN A 79 4.78 6.37 0.03
CA ASN A 79 5.45 5.38 -0.79
C ASN A 79 4.51 4.75 -1.83
N ILE A 80 3.29 4.41 -1.44
CA ILE A 80 2.28 3.86 -2.35
C ILE A 80 1.97 4.86 -3.47
N ILE A 81 1.71 6.12 -3.12
CA ILE A 81 1.41 7.20 -4.06
C ILE A 81 2.62 7.45 -4.99
N MET A 82 3.85 7.42 -4.48
CA MET A 82 5.06 7.54 -5.28
C MET A 82 5.16 6.42 -6.32
N VAL A 83 4.87 5.18 -5.92
CA VAL A 83 4.88 4.04 -6.85
C VAL A 83 3.78 4.21 -7.89
N MET A 84 2.56 4.58 -7.49
CA MET A 84 1.47 4.88 -8.42
C MET A 84 1.88 5.97 -9.43
N ASN A 85 2.50 7.07 -8.99
CA ASN A 85 2.96 8.15 -9.88
C ASN A 85 4.03 7.71 -10.90
N ARG A 86 4.78 6.64 -10.65
CA ARG A 86 5.80 6.13 -11.58
C ARG A 86 5.21 5.21 -12.64
N GLU A 87 4.05 4.63 -12.38
CA GLU A 87 3.38 3.68 -13.26
C GLU A 87 2.31 4.31 -14.15
N TYR A 88 1.96 5.57 -13.89
CA TYR A 88 1.04 6.41 -14.67
C TYR A 88 1.77 7.56 -15.35
#